data_AF-Q3U9S9-F1
#
_entry.id   AF-Q3U9S9-F1
#
_cell.length_a   1.000
_cell.length_b   1.000
_cell.length_c   1.000
_cell.angle_alpha   90.00
_cell.angle_beta   90.00
_cell.angle_gamma   90.00
#
_symmetry.space_group_name_H-M   'P 1'
#
loop_
_entity.id
_entity.type
_entity.pdbx_description
1 polymer ?
#
loop_
_entity_poly.entity_id
_entity_poly.type
_entity_poly.pdbx_seq_one_letter_code
_entity_poly.pdbx_strand_id
1 'polypeptide(L)'
;MTKMDIRGAVDAAVPTNIIAAKAAEVRANKVNWQSYLQGQMISAEDCEFIQRFEMKRSSEDKQEMLQTEGSQCAKTFINLMTHISKEQTVQYILTMVDDMLQENHQRVSIFFDYAKRSKSTAWPYFLPMLNR
;
A
#
# COMPACT_ATOMS: atom_id res chain seq x y z
N MET A 1 46.28 -23.51 -28.16
CA MET A 1 45.01 -23.69 -28.90
C MET A 1 43.90 -23.69 -27.86
N THR A 2 43.39 -22.52 -27.47
CA THR A 2 42.42 -22.45 -26.37
C THR A 2 41.41 -21.36 -26.67
N LYS A 3 40.23 -21.75 -27.16
CA LYS A 3 39.01 -20.97 -26.98
C LYS A 3 37.80 -21.87 -27.22
N MET A 4 37.19 -22.29 -26.13
CA MET A 4 35.79 -22.72 -26.14
C MET A 4 35.20 -22.20 -24.83
N ASP A 5 34.61 -21.01 -24.91
CA ASP A 5 33.89 -20.38 -23.82
C ASP A 5 32.46 -20.13 -24.32
N ILE A 6 31.59 -21.12 -24.11
CA ILE A 6 30.15 -21.04 -24.38
C ILE A 6 29.42 -21.77 -23.25
N ARG A 7 29.73 -21.46 -21.99
CA ARG A 7 29.04 -22.04 -20.82
C ARG A 7 28.71 -21.04 -19.71
N GLY A 8 28.68 -19.74 -20.01
CA GLY A 8 28.39 -18.70 -19.01
C GLY A 8 27.29 -17.70 -19.38
N ALA A 9 26.42 -18.01 -20.35
CA ALA A 9 25.41 -17.06 -20.84
C ALA A 9 23.97 -17.56 -20.66
N VAL A 10 23.72 -18.34 -19.60
CA VAL A 10 22.36 -18.58 -19.09
C VAL A 10 22.34 -18.03 -17.67
N ASP A 11 21.33 -17.24 -17.35
CA ASP A 11 21.07 -16.64 -16.02
C ASP A 11 21.76 -15.32 -15.68
N ALA A 12 21.88 -14.42 -16.65
CA ALA A 12 21.92 -12.99 -16.32
C ALA A 12 20.53 -12.56 -15.83
N ALA A 13 20.32 -12.68 -14.51
CA ALA A 13 19.21 -12.10 -13.78
C ALA A 13 18.86 -10.72 -14.33
N VAL A 14 17.69 -10.59 -14.97
CA VAL A 14 17.03 -9.29 -15.14
C VAL A 14 16.34 -9.04 -13.80
N PRO A 15 16.94 -8.27 -12.88
CA PRO A 15 16.53 -8.31 -11.49
C PRO A 15 15.35 -7.37 -11.26
N THR A 16 14.59 -7.70 -10.22
CA THR A 16 13.51 -7.00 -9.48
C THR A 16 13.70 -5.48 -9.23
N ASN A 17 14.77 -4.86 -9.73
CA ASN A 17 15.19 -3.49 -9.45
C ASN A 17 14.26 -2.42 -10.04
N ILE A 18 13.65 -2.64 -11.21
CA ILE A 18 12.79 -1.62 -11.85
C ILE A 18 11.52 -1.37 -11.02
N ILE A 19 10.87 -2.44 -10.55
CA ILE A 19 9.64 -2.34 -9.74
C ILE A 19 9.98 -1.78 -8.35
N ALA A 20 11.05 -2.26 -7.73
CA ALA A 20 11.51 -1.75 -6.43
C ALA A 20 11.92 -0.27 -6.51
N ALA A 21 12.58 0.15 -7.58
CA ALA A 21 12.94 1.55 -7.82
C ALA A 21 11.70 2.43 -8.02
N LYS A 22 10.72 1.97 -8.80
CA LYS A 22 9.45 2.70 -8.98
C LYS A 22 8.70 2.84 -7.65
N ALA A 23 8.66 1.80 -6.82
CA ALA A 23 8.06 1.87 -5.49
C ALA A 23 8.80 2.87 -4.59
N ALA A 24 10.14 2.91 -4.62
CA ALA A 24 10.92 3.89 -3.88
C ALA A 24 10.66 5.33 -4.35
N GLU A 25 10.53 5.56 -5.66
CA GLU A 25 10.15 6.86 -6.23
C GLU A 25 8.75 7.29 -5.78
N VAL A 26 7.78 6.36 -5.81
CA VAL A 26 6.42 6.61 -5.32
C VAL A 26 6.46 7.01 -3.85
N ARG A 27 7.21 6.28 -2.99
CA ARG A 27 7.36 6.59 -1.55
C ARG A 27 7.98 7.96 -1.27
N ALA A 28 8.81 8.49 -2.17
CA ALA A 28 9.40 9.82 -2.02
C ALA A 28 8.38 10.95 -2.22
N ASN A 29 7.22 10.66 -2.84
CA ASN A 29 6.19 11.65 -3.10
C ASN A 29 5.35 11.90 -1.85
N LYS A 30 5.58 13.02 -1.19
CA LYS A 30 4.76 13.45 -0.06
C LYS A 30 3.35 13.83 -0.54
N VAL A 31 2.35 13.09 -0.08
CA VAL A 31 0.95 13.39 -0.37
C VAL A 31 0.45 14.51 0.55
N ASN A 32 -0.27 15.48 -0.02
CA ASN A 32 -0.95 16.53 0.76
C ASN A 32 -2.38 16.09 1.13
N TRP A 33 -2.52 15.34 2.22
CA TRP A 33 -3.83 14.86 2.71
C TRP A 33 -4.82 15.98 3.00
N GLN A 34 -4.34 17.14 3.44
CA GLN A 34 -5.19 18.28 3.77
C GLN A 34 -5.97 18.79 2.55
N SER A 35 -5.36 18.76 1.36
CA SER A 35 -6.07 19.13 0.11
C SER A 35 -7.20 18.15 -0.22
N TYR A 36 -7.04 16.86 0.08
CA TYR A 36 -8.09 15.87 -0.13
C TYR A 36 -9.24 16.05 0.86
N LEU A 37 -8.93 16.42 2.11
CA LEU A 37 -9.93 16.76 3.12
C LEU A 37 -10.72 18.03 2.74
N GLN A 38 -10.02 19.10 2.36
CA GLN A 38 -10.64 20.35 1.91
C GLN A 38 -11.49 20.15 0.65
N GLY A 39 -11.05 19.28 -0.25
CA GLY A 39 -11.79 18.86 -1.44
C GLY A 39 -12.90 17.84 -1.18
N GLN A 40 -13.16 17.47 0.08
CA GLN A 40 -14.20 16.52 0.49
C GLN A 40 -14.09 15.12 -0.13
N MET A 41 -12.89 14.74 -0.60
CA MET A 41 -12.64 13.39 -1.11
C MET A 41 -12.42 12.37 0.01
N ILE A 42 -12.00 12.85 1.19
CA ILE A 42 -11.75 12.02 2.37
C ILE A 42 -12.36 12.69 3.60
N SER A 43 -12.69 11.90 4.62
CA SER A 43 -13.20 12.42 5.89
C SER A 43 -12.07 12.97 6.77
N ALA A 44 -12.43 13.76 7.80
CA ALA A 44 -11.46 14.24 8.79
C ALA A 44 -10.82 13.07 9.56
N GLU A 45 -11.62 12.04 9.87
CA GLU A 45 -11.17 10.81 10.53
C GLU A 45 -10.15 10.04 9.67
N ASP A 46 -10.42 9.88 8.38
CA ASP A 46 -9.49 9.21 7.44
C ASP A 46 -8.19 10.02 7.28
N CYS A 47 -8.31 11.36 7.23
CA CYS A 47 -7.17 12.26 7.13
C CYS A 47 -6.28 12.22 8.38
N GLU A 48 -6.88 12.23 9.57
CA GLU A 48 -6.13 12.13 10.82
C GLU A 48 -5.45 10.77 10.96
N PHE A 49 -6.17 9.68 10.66
CA PHE A 49 -5.63 8.34 10.75
C PHE A 49 -4.42 8.15 9.83
N ILE A 50 -4.53 8.54 8.55
CA ILE A 50 -3.42 8.32 7.60
C ILE A 50 -2.17 9.11 7.98
N GLN A 51 -2.33 10.34 8.47
CA GLN A 51 -1.22 11.15 8.96
C GLN A 51 -0.53 10.50 10.17
N ARG A 52 -1.30 9.97 11.13
CA ARG A 52 -0.74 9.23 12.28
C ARG A 52 -0.04 7.96 11.84
N PHE A 53 -0.63 7.21 10.90
CA PHE A 53 -0.06 5.99 10.35
C PHE A 53 1.30 6.24 9.68
N GLU A 54 1.42 7.30 8.87
CA GLU A 54 2.69 7.70 8.22
C GLU A 54 3.78 8.13 9.21
N MET A 55 3.40 8.64 10.38
CA MET A 55 4.36 9.02 11.43
C MET A 55 4.99 7.80 12.12
N LYS A 56 4.36 6.62 12.06
CA LYS A 56 4.90 5.39 12.68
C LYS A 56 6.05 4.82 11.84
N ARG A 57 7.26 4.85 12.40
CA ARG A 57 8.50 4.43 11.71
C ARG A 57 8.89 2.98 11.99
N SER A 58 8.58 2.46 13.16
CA SER A 58 8.87 1.08 13.57
C SER A 58 7.72 0.14 13.18
N SER A 59 8.04 -1.13 12.95
CA SER A 59 7.03 -2.16 12.71
C SER A 59 6.18 -2.42 13.96
N GLU A 60 6.78 -2.29 15.13
CA GLU A 60 6.16 -2.46 16.45
C GLU A 60 5.07 -1.40 16.71
N ASP A 61 5.36 -0.12 16.45
CA ASP A 61 4.38 0.95 16.66
C ASP A 61 3.19 0.81 15.70
N LYS A 62 3.45 0.40 14.45
CA LYS A 62 2.39 0.08 13.50
C LYS A 62 1.59 -1.12 13.98
N GLN A 63 2.23 -2.15 14.51
CA GLN A 63 1.56 -3.34 15.02
C GLN A 63 0.60 -2.99 16.17
N GLU A 64 1.04 -2.16 17.13
CA GLU A 64 0.20 -1.69 18.24
C GLU A 64 -1.01 -0.90 17.75
N MET A 65 -0.79 0.03 16.82
CA MET A 65 -1.86 0.81 16.19
C MET A 65 -2.84 -0.07 15.42
N LEU A 66 -2.36 -1.09 14.69
CA LEU A 66 -3.23 -1.99 13.92
C LEU A 66 -4.01 -2.97 14.80
N GLN A 67 -3.48 -3.34 15.97
CA GLN A 67 -4.20 -4.17 16.94
C GLN A 67 -5.38 -3.41 17.58
N THR A 68 -5.22 -2.12 17.81
CA THR A 68 -6.24 -1.28 18.46
C THR A 68 -7.20 -0.66 17.45
N GLU A 69 -6.70 -0.20 16.31
CA GLU A 69 -7.44 0.57 15.30
C GLU A 69 -7.56 -0.15 13.94
N GLY A 70 -7.38 -1.47 13.87
CA GLY A 70 -7.38 -2.21 12.59
C GLY A 70 -8.63 -2.00 11.73
N SER A 71 -9.81 -1.89 12.35
CA SER A 71 -11.03 -1.57 11.62
C SER A 71 -10.99 -0.19 10.94
N GLN A 72 -10.44 0.81 11.63
CA GLN A 72 -10.28 2.16 11.08
C GLN A 72 -9.19 2.18 10.00
N CYS A 73 -8.14 1.38 10.16
CA CYS A 73 -7.12 1.16 9.13
C CYS A 73 -7.75 0.70 7.81
N ALA A 74 -8.50 -0.41 7.84
CA ALA A 74 -9.15 -0.93 6.63
C ALA A 74 -10.14 0.08 6.02
N LYS A 75 -10.96 0.73 6.86
CA LYS A 75 -11.89 1.79 6.40
C LYS A 75 -11.13 2.89 5.66
N THR A 76 -10.09 3.43 6.28
CA THR A 76 -9.31 4.54 5.76
C THR A 76 -8.71 4.17 4.41
N PHE A 77 -7.95 3.07 4.34
CA PHE A 77 -7.34 2.63 3.08
C PHE A 77 -8.35 2.38 1.96
N ILE A 78 -9.49 1.74 2.27
CA ILE A 78 -10.56 1.51 1.30
C ILE A 78 -11.16 2.83 0.80
N ASN A 79 -11.48 3.76 1.70
CA ASN A 79 -12.01 5.07 1.34
C ASN A 79 -11.04 5.86 0.47
N LEU A 80 -9.76 5.88 0.85
CA LEU A 80 -8.71 6.55 0.08
C LEU A 80 -8.62 6.00 -1.35
N MET A 81 -8.55 4.67 -1.52
CA MET A 81 -8.48 4.02 -2.85
C MET A 81 -9.76 4.22 -3.68
N THR A 82 -10.91 4.32 -3.03
CA THR A 82 -12.22 4.45 -3.70
C THR A 82 -12.48 5.87 -4.17
N HIS A 83 -12.16 6.88 -3.35
CA HIS A 83 -12.55 8.26 -3.61
C HIS A 83 -11.44 9.08 -4.29
N ILE A 84 -10.17 8.72 -4.11
CA ILE A 84 -9.07 9.42 -4.77
C ILE A 84 -8.85 8.82 -6.17
N SER A 85 -8.85 9.68 -7.18
CA SER A 85 -8.61 9.29 -8.57
C SER A 85 -7.25 9.76 -9.12
N LYS A 86 -6.49 10.55 -8.37
CA LYS A 86 -5.14 10.96 -8.78
C LYS A 86 -4.20 9.75 -8.74
N GLU A 87 -3.76 9.30 -9.92
CA GLU A 87 -2.99 8.05 -10.11
C GLU A 87 -1.79 7.93 -9.15
N GLN A 88 -0.93 8.95 -9.11
CA GLN A 88 0.24 8.98 -8.23
C GLN A 88 -0.11 8.79 -6.74
N THR A 89 -1.23 9.37 -6.29
CA THR A 89 -1.67 9.23 -4.90
C THR A 89 -2.25 7.84 -4.64
N VAL A 90 -2.97 7.25 -5.61
CA VAL A 90 -3.44 5.87 -5.51
C VAL A 90 -2.26 4.90 -5.46
N GLN A 91 -1.24 5.05 -6.31
CA GLN A 91 -0.02 4.24 -6.28
C GLN A 91 0.71 4.36 -4.93
N TYR A 92 0.75 5.57 -4.35
CA TYR A 92 1.30 5.78 -3.02
C TYR A 92 0.50 5.04 -1.94
N ILE A 93 -0.84 5.10 -1.98
CA ILE A 93 -1.71 4.37 -1.06
C ILE A 93 -1.48 2.86 -1.16
N LEU A 94 -1.43 2.33 -2.39
CA LEU A 94 -1.17 0.91 -2.64
C LEU A 94 0.21 0.48 -2.13
N THR A 95 1.22 1.34 -2.27
CA THR A 95 2.57 1.07 -1.74
C THR A 95 2.56 1.01 -0.22
N MET A 96 1.82 1.89 0.46
CA MET A 96 1.67 1.81 1.92
C MET A 96 0.96 0.53 2.38
N VAL A 97 -0.06 0.08 1.64
CA VAL A 97 -0.74 -1.19 1.93
C VAL A 97 0.20 -2.38 1.70
N ASP A 98 0.94 -2.39 0.59
CA ASP A 98 1.93 -3.41 0.28
C ASP A 98 3.02 -3.49 1.36
N ASP A 99 3.61 -2.35 1.75
CA ASP A 99 4.61 -2.28 2.82
C ASP A 99 4.04 -2.82 4.16
N MET A 100 2.83 -2.40 4.53
CA MET A 100 2.16 -2.86 5.76
C MET A 100 1.95 -4.38 5.76
N LEU A 101 1.60 -4.96 4.61
CA LEU A 101 1.38 -6.40 4.45
C LEU A 101 2.70 -7.17 4.39
N GLN A 102 3.73 -6.64 3.73
CA GLN A 102 5.07 -7.26 3.69
C GLN A 102 5.72 -7.31 5.08
N GLU A 103 5.50 -6.30 5.92
CA GLU A 103 5.95 -6.30 7.32
C GLU A 103 5.33 -7.46 8.13
N ASN A 104 4.07 -7.81 7.87
CA ASN A 104 3.40 -8.97 8.48
C ASN A 104 2.20 -9.41 7.62
N HIS A 105 2.35 -10.55 6.94
CA HIS A 105 1.34 -11.07 6.01
C HIS A 105 0.00 -11.38 6.69
N GLN A 106 -0.02 -11.63 8.00
CA GLN A 106 -1.26 -11.89 8.75
C GLN A 106 -2.16 -10.66 8.82
N ARG A 107 -1.62 -9.44 8.64
CA ARG A 107 -2.39 -8.19 8.62
C ARG A 107 -3.40 -8.11 7.48
N VAL A 108 -3.33 -9.02 6.50
CA VAL A 108 -4.38 -9.16 5.49
C VAL A 108 -5.76 -9.42 6.13
N SER A 109 -5.82 -10.09 7.29
CA SER A 109 -7.07 -10.35 8.01
C SER A 109 -7.84 -9.08 8.36
N ILE A 110 -7.14 -7.97 8.58
CA ILE A 110 -7.73 -6.66 8.90
C ILE A 110 -8.77 -6.25 7.84
N PHE A 111 -8.44 -6.40 6.56
CA PHE A 111 -9.34 -6.06 5.45
C PHE A 111 -10.49 -7.06 5.30
N PHE A 112 -10.22 -8.36 5.52
CA PHE A 112 -11.28 -9.38 5.45
C PHE A 112 -12.27 -9.24 6.60
N ASP A 113 -11.79 -9.00 7.82
CA ASP A 113 -12.65 -8.80 9.00
C ASP A 113 -13.44 -7.49 8.91
N TYR A 114 -12.87 -6.47 8.26
CA TYR A 114 -13.61 -5.26 7.88
C TYR A 114 -14.76 -5.58 6.91
N ALA A 115 -14.47 -6.27 5.81
CA ALA A 115 -15.45 -6.59 4.76
C ALA A 115 -16.55 -7.56 5.21
N LYS A 116 -16.25 -8.47 6.15
CA LYS A 116 -17.26 -9.39 6.72
C LYS A 116 -18.45 -8.65 7.33
N ARG A 117 -18.25 -7.44 7.87
CA ARG A 117 -19.34 -6.65 8.47
C ARG A 117 -20.37 -6.19 7.45
N SER A 118 -19.98 -6.00 6.20
CA SER A 118 -20.88 -5.69 5.09
C SER A 118 -21.35 -6.93 4.33
N LYS A 119 -21.10 -8.14 4.89
CA LYS A 119 -21.35 -9.44 4.22
C LYS A 119 -20.66 -9.54 2.85
N SER A 120 -19.51 -8.87 2.70
CA SER A 120 -18.72 -8.84 1.47
C SER A 120 -17.34 -9.47 1.68
N THR A 121 -16.55 -9.56 0.61
CA THR A 121 -15.12 -9.88 0.66
C THR A 121 -14.29 -8.61 0.47
N ALA A 122 -13.00 -8.67 0.74
CA ALA A 122 -12.11 -7.53 0.52
C ALA A 122 -11.85 -7.25 -0.97
N TRP A 123 -12.00 -8.27 -1.83
CA TRP A 123 -11.59 -8.22 -3.25
C TRP A 123 -12.21 -7.10 -4.08
N PRO A 124 -13.50 -6.75 -3.96
CA PRO A 124 -14.10 -5.69 -4.76
C PRO A 124 -13.44 -4.33 -4.58
N TYR A 125 -12.76 -4.09 -3.45
CA TYR A 125 -12.03 -2.85 -3.21
C TYR A 125 -10.65 -2.82 -3.89
N PHE A 126 -10.01 -3.98 -4.05
CA PHE A 126 -8.66 -4.09 -4.60
C PHE A 126 -8.63 -4.42 -6.11
N LEU A 127 -9.61 -5.16 -6.62
CA LEU A 127 -9.64 -5.52 -8.05
C LEU A 127 -9.62 -4.31 -8.99
N PRO A 128 -10.37 -3.21 -8.74
CA PRO A 128 -10.30 -2.03 -9.59
C PRO A 128 -8.91 -1.36 -9.59
N MET A 129 -8.11 -1.59 -8.55
CA MET A 129 -6.77 -1.00 -8.42
C MET A 129 -5.72 -1.73 -9.27
N LEU A 130 -6.02 -2.93 -9.79
CA LEU A 130 -5.12 -3.64 -10.71
C LEU A 130 -5.04 -3.01 -12.10
N ASN A 131 -6.00 -2.14 -12.43
CA ASN A 131 -6.12 -1.47 -13.72
C ASN A 131 -5.66 0.01 -13.67
N ARG A 132 -5.01 0.42 -12.58
CA ARG A 132 -4.53 1.79 -12.30
C ARG A 132 -3.03 1.77 -12.03
#